data_AF-A0A949PB96-F1
#
_entry.id   AF-A0A949PB96-F1
#
_cell.length_a   1.000
_cell.length_b   1.000
_cell.length_c   1.000
_cell.angle_alpha   90.00
_cell.angle_beta   90.00
_cell.angle_gamma   90.00
#
_symmetry.space_group_name_H-M   'P 1'
#
loop_
_entity.id
_entity.type
_entity.pdbx_description
1 polymer ?
#
loop_
_entity_poly.entity_id
_entity_poly.type
_entity_poly.pdbx_seq_one_letter_code
_entity_poly.pdbx_strand_id
1 'polypeptide(L)'
;MSTDNKQDTDLINRALEFEQRKLSFQTTSDRIIASRQVKELILSLNDIYKENKDSEIMDIMKRLTVIKRKIEVRLKGRSQS
;
A
#
# COMPACT_ATOMS: atom_id res chain seq x y z
N MET A 1 4.76 16.21 -25.60
CA MET A 1 5.21 15.54 -24.36
C MET A 1 3.99 14.95 -23.70
N SER A 2 3.92 13.61 -23.71
CA SER A 2 2.72 12.82 -23.41
C SER A 2 2.35 12.89 -21.93
N THR A 3 1.08 13.15 -21.66
CA THR A 3 0.49 13.33 -20.32
C THR A 3 0.17 12.01 -19.60
N ASP A 4 0.44 10.86 -20.23
CA ASP A 4 0.00 9.55 -19.74
C ASP A 4 0.82 9.00 -18.56
N ASN A 5 2.06 9.48 -18.36
CA ASN A 5 2.96 8.96 -17.31
C ASN A 5 2.85 9.65 -15.94
N LYS A 6 2.03 10.71 -15.83
CA LYS A 6 1.95 11.50 -14.59
C LYS A 6 1.18 10.77 -13.48
N GLN A 7 0.13 10.03 -13.83
CA GLN A 7 -0.70 9.29 -12.88
C GLN A 7 0.07 8.14 -12.22
N ASP A 8 0.88 7.42 -12.99
CA ASP A 8 1.69 6.29 -12.48
C ASP A 8 2.75 6.78 -11.48
N THR A 9 3.42 7.87 -11.83
CA THR A 9 4.42 8.51 -10.96
C THR A 9 3.77 9.00 -9.66
N ASP A 10 2.59 9.62 -9.75
CA ASP A 10 1.85 10.10 -8.57
C ASP A 10 1.42 8.94 -7.66
N LEU A 11 1.02 7.80 -8.24
CA LEU A 11 0.65 6.61 -7.47
C LEU A 11 1.86 5.99 -6.75
N ILE A 12 2.98 5.84 -7.45
CA ILE A 12 4.24 5.34 -6.87
C ILE A 12 4.69 6.22 -5.72
N ASN A 13 4.65 7.55 -5.89
CA ASN A 13 4.99 8.49 -4.83
C ASN A 13 4.07 8.35 -3.61
N ARG A 14 2.75 8.21 -3.80
CA ARG A 14 1.81 7.96 -2.70
C ARG A 14 2.07 6.64 -1.98
N ALA A 15 2.46 5.60 -2.71
CA ALA A 15 2.82 4.32 -2.14
C ALA A 15 4.09 4.41 -1.29
N LEU A 16 5.13 5.10 -1.78
CA LEU A 16 6.37 5.34 -1.05
C LEU A 16 6.13 6.23 0.18
N GLU A 17 5.30 7.26 0.07
CA GLU A 17 4.93 8.11 1.19
C GLU A 17 4.21 7.30 2.27
N PHE A 18 3.26 6.45 1.88
CA PHE A 18 2.57 5.56 2.82
C PHE A 18 3.55 4.61 3.52
N GLU A 19 4.51 4.05 2.79
CA GLU A 19 5.55 3.18 3.35
C GLU A 19 6.42 3.90 4.39
N GLN A 20 6.84 5.14 4.09
CA GLN A 20 7.76 5.92 4.93
C GLN A 20 7.08 6.61 6.12
N ARG A 21 5.76 6.82 6.07
CA ARG A 21 5.01 7.43 7.17
C ARG A 21 5.21 6.61 8.44
N LYS A 22 5.56 7.30 9.55
CA LYS A 22 5.56 6.71 10.90
C LYS A 22 4.12 6.45 11.33
N LEU A 23 3.57 5.33 10.90
CA LEU A 23 2.18 4.98 11.16
C LEU A 23 2.02 4.50 12.62
N SER A 24 1.73 5.42 13.54
CA SER A 24 1.21 5.07 14.86
C SER A 24 -0.28 4.82 14.74
N PHE A 25 -0.69 3.60 14.42
CA PHE A 25 -2.11 3.24 14.34
C PHE A 25 -2.71 3.09 15.75
N GLN A 26 -2.93 4.21 16.43
CA GLN A 26 -3.33 4.25 17.84
C GLN A 26 -4.76 3.70 18.01
N THR A 27 -5.70 4.16 17.20
CA THR A 27 -7.10 3.73 17.30
C THR A 27 -7.45 2.61 16.32
N THR A 28 -8.57 1.93 16.57
CA THR A 28 -9.12 0.94 15.63
C THR A 28 -9.56 1.61 14.32
N SER A 29 -10.08 2.83 14.38
CA SER A 29 -10.45 3.61 13.20
C SER A 29 -9.24 3.86 12.30
N ASP A 30 -8.12 4.33 12.88
CA ASP A 30 -6.87 4.57 12.13
C ASP A 30 -6.39 3.32 11.42
N ARG A 31 -6.45 2.17 12.10
CA ARG A 31 -6.08 0.87 11.53
C ARG A 31 -6.99 0.48 10.37
N ILE A 32 -8.30 0.70 10.47
CA ILE A 32 -9.25 0.38 9.39
C ILE A 32 -8.96 1.27 8.17
N ILE A 33 -8.80 2.57 8.36
CA ILE A 33 -8.50 3.53 7.29
C ILE A 33 -7.19 3.15 6.59
N ALA A 34 -6.14 2.91 7.37
CA ALA A 34 -4.85 2.50 6.82
C ALA A 34 -4.89 1.16 6.09
N SER A 35 -5.65 0.18 6.61
CA SER A 35 -5.82 -1.12 5.96
C SER A 35 -6.54 -1.01 4.62
N ARG A 36 -7.47 -0.05 4.48
CA ARG A 36 -8.15 0.23 3.21
C ARG A 36 -7.21 0.93 2.24
N GLN A 37 -6.54 1.99 2.70
CA GLN A 37 -5.61 2.77 1.90
C GLN A 37 -4.48 1.90 1.33
N VAL A 38 -3.84 1.05 2.14
CA VAL A 38 -2.77 0.16 1.66
C VAL A 38 -3.28 -0.86 0.64
N LYS A 39 -4.52 -1.35 0.80
CA LYS A 39 -5.14 -2.28 -0.14
C LYS A 39 -5.40 -1.59 -1.49
N GLU A 40 -5.91 -0.37 -1.47
CA GLU A 40 -6.14 0.45 -2.67
C GLU A 40 -4.83 0.69 -3.42
N LEU A 41 -3.78 1.11 -2.71
CA LEU A 41 -2.45 1.32 -3.30
C LEU A 41 -1.92 0.05 -3.98
N ILE A 42 -2.01 -1.11 -3.33
CA ILE A 42 -1.55 -2.39 -3.91
C ILE A 42 -2.34 -2.74 -5.18
N LEU A 43 -3.66 -2.58 -5.17
CA LEU A 43 -4.50 -2.89 -6.33
C LEU A 43 -4.19 -1.95 -7.51
N SER A 44 -4.06 -0.66 -7.25
CA SER A 44 -3.71 0.31 -8.28
C SER A 44 -2.30 0.07 -8.83
N LEU A 45 -1.32 -0.28 -7.99
CA LEU A 45 0.03 -0.63 -8.46
C LEU A 45 0.04 -1.91 -9.30
N ASN A 46 -0.82 -2.88 -8.96
CA ASN A 46 -0.96 -4.10 -9.74
C ASN A 46 -1.46 -3.83 -11.16
N ASP A 47 -2.32 -2.83 -11.35
CA ASP A 47 -2.79 -2.47 -12.69
C ASP A 47 -1.68 -1.86 -13.53
N ILE A 48 -0.82 -1.01 -12.95
CA ILE A 48 0.40 -0.52 -13.64
C ILE A 48 1.36 -1.67 -13.95
N TYR A 49 1.60 -2.56 -12.96
CA TYR A 49 2.49 -3.72 -13.14
C TYR A 49 2.02 -4.67 -14.24
N LYS A 50 0.72 -4.80 -14.50
CA LYS A 50 0.22 -5.65 -15.59
C LYS A 50 0.69 -5.16 -16.96
N GLU A 51 0.78 -3.85 -17.14
CA GLU A 51 1.15 -3.22 -18.40
C GLU A 51 2.68 -3.20 -18.59
N ASN A 52 3.43 -2.76 -17.58
CA ASN A 52 4.87 -2.52 -17.72
C ASN A 52 5.77 -3.63 -17.16
N LYS A 53 5.23 -4.53 -16.32
CA LYS A 53 5.96 -5.61 -15.63
C LYS A 53 7.19 -5.14 -14.86
N ASP A 54 7.18 -3.91 -14.37
CA ASP A 54 8.32 -3.31 -13.68
C ASP A 54 8.57 -4.00 -12.32
N SER A 55 9.80 -4.48 -12.13
CA SER A 55 10.24 -5.11 -10.87
C SER A 55 10.19 -4.15 -9.68
N GLU A 56 10.40 -2.85 -9.88
CA GLU A 56 10.35 -1.87 -8.79
C GLU A 56 8.93 -1.75 -8.22
N ILE A 57 7.91 -1.78 -9.07
CA ILE A 57 6.50 -1.76 -8.66
C ILE A 57 6.18 -3.02 -7.84
N MET A 58 6.65 -4.18 -8.28
CA MET A 58 6.47 -5.43 -7.55
C MET A 58 7.11 -5.36 -6.16
N ASP A 59 8.30 -4.77 -6.04
CA ASP A 59 8.97 -4.63 -4.75
C ASP A 59 8.26 -3.65 -3.82
N ILE A 60 7.71 -2.54 -4.34
CA ILE A 60 6.82 -1.65 -3.57
C ILE A 60 5.59 -2.42 -3.07
N MET A 61 4.93 -3.19 -3.94
CA MET A 61 3.76 -4.00 -3.57
C MET A 61 4.07 -5.02 -2.47
N LYS A 62 5.22 -5.70 -2.54
CA LYS A 62 5.67 -6.63 -1.48
C LYS A 62 5.81 -5.91 -0.15
N ARG A 63 6.46 -4.74 -0.11
CA ARG A 63 6.64 -3.95 1.12
C ARG A 63 5.30 -3.47 1.69
N LEU A 64 4.40 -2.96 0.84
CA LEU A 64 3.04 -2.60 1.24
C LEU A 64 2.24 -3.80 1.77
N THR A 65 2.40 -4.99 1.17
CA THR A 65 1.73 -6.22 1.62
C THR A 65 2.17 -6.61 3.03
N VAL A 66 3.45 -6.49 3.35
CA VAL A 66 3.96 -6.72 4.71
C VAL A 66 3.36 -5.72 5.70
N ILE A 67 3.26 -4.44 5.32
CA ILE A 67 2.63 -3.40 6.16
C ILE A 67 1.14 -3.72 6.38
N LYS A 68 0.40 -4.05 5.31
CA LYS A 68 -1.02 -4.46 5.38
C LYS A 68 -1.22 -5.61 6.36
N ARG A 69 -0.41 -6.67 6.26
CA ARG A 69 -0.48 -7.82 7.16
C ARG A 69 -0.27 -7.41 8.62
N LYS A 70 0.67 -6.53 8.91
CA LYS A 70 0.90 -6.01 10.29
C LYS A 70 -0.32 -5.26 10.83
N ILE A 71 -0.99 -4.48 9.98
CA ILE A 71 -2.23 -3.76 10.35
C ILE A 71 -3.36 -4.76 10.65
N GLU A 72 -3.56 -5.75 9.76
CA GLU A 72 -4.63 -6.75 9.89
C GLU A 72 -4.47 -7.63 11.13
N VAL A 73 -3.23 -8.05 11.45
CA VAL A 73 -2.94 -8.79 12.69
C VAL A 73 -3.32 -7.97 13.92
N ARG A 74 -3.04 -6.66 13.92
CA ARG A 74 -3.43 -5.77 15.03
C ARG A 74 -4.94 -5.53 15.10
N LEU A 75 -5.64 -5.53 13.96
CA LEU A 75 -7.10 -5.39 13.90
C LEU A 75 -7.84 -6.63 14.40
N LYS A 76 -7.38 -7.82 14.03
CA LYS A 76 -8.02 -9.09 14.43
C LYS A 76 -7.81 -9.42 15.91
N GLY A 77 -6.90 -8.72 16.61
CA GLY A 77 -6.51 -9.03 17.99
C GLY A 77 -5.71 -10.33 18.09
N ARG A 78 -5.17 -10.64 19.28
CA ARG A 78 -4.54 -11.96 19.58
C ARG A 78 -5.60 -13.07 19.74
N SER A 79 -6.59 -13.10 18.87
CA SER A 79 -7.69 -14.06 18.88
C SER A 79 -7.50 -15.11 17.79
N GLN A 80 -6.33 -15.73 17.77
CA GLN A 80 -6.12 -17.06 17.21
C GLN A 80 -5.21 -17.80 18.20
N SER A 81 -5.82 -18.26 19.29
CA SER A 81 -5.40 -19.43 20.05
C SER A 81 -5.92 -20.67 19.37
#